data_AF-A0A7S2T1F0-F1
#
_entry.id   AF-A0A7S2T1F0-F1
#
_cell.length_a   1.000
_cell.length_b   1.000
_cell.length_c   1.000
_cell.angle_alpha   90.00
_cell.angle_beta   90.00
_cell.angle_gamma   90.00
#
_symmetry.space_group_name_H-M   'P 1'
#
loop_
_entity.id
_entity.type
_entity.pdbx_description
1 polymer ?
#
loop_
_entity_poly.entity_id
_entity_poly.type
_entity_poly.pdbx_seq_one_letter_code
_entity_poly.pdbx_strand_id
1 'polypeptide(L)'
;YGGRDGYGGGYRDREGPPMPRVSQPMGPSSTEEAAFACWEPSQRVKDLTDEQIKEIRTRLNLTIETEKGEPSCPPPIESFEDMQLSRDIMMDIRLHEYTKPTPIQAQAIPTALSGRDILGCAETGSGKTASFSIPMIAHCSNQPPLKRGDGPFAV
;
A
#
# COMPACT_ATOMS: atom_id res chain seq x y z
N TYR A 1 8.23 70.39 -41.37
CA TYR A 1 7.40 70.29 -40.16
C TYR A 1 7.35 68.81 -39.78
N GLY A 2 8.32 68.27 -39.03
CA GLY A 2 8.34 68.12 -37.56
C GLY A 2 7.45 66.94 -37.11
N GLY A 3 7.79 65.95 -36.27
CA GLY A 3 8.91 65.53 -35.42
C GLY A 3 8.65 64.04 -35.02
N ARG A 4 9.65 63.20 -34.78
CA ARG A 4 10.27 62.79 -33.49
C ARG A 4 9.40 61.93 -32.53
N ASP A 5 9.95 60.74 -32.19
CA ASP A 5 9.85 59.92 -30.96
C ASP A 5 8.47 59.35 -30.53
N GLY A 6 8.32 58.15 -29.95
CA GLY A 6 9.28 57.20 -29.40
C GLY A 6 8.61 55.92 -28.84
N TYR A 7 9.46 55.05 -28.29
CA TYR A 7 9.15 53.80 -27.59
C TYR A 7 8.40 54.03 -26.27
N GLY A 8 7.50 53.11 -25.88
CA GLY A 8 6.89 53.10 -24.55
C GLY A 8 6.07 51.85 -24.27
N GLY A 9 6.58 50.98 -23.38
CA GLY A 9 5.91 49.77 -22.92
C GLY A 9 4.78 50.05 -21.91
N GLY A 10 3.99 49.01 -21.66
CA GLY A 10 2.97 49.02 -20.63
C GLY A 10 2.20 47.71 -20.61
N TYR A 11 2.76 46.69 -19.93
CA TYR A 11 1.95 45.58 -19.44
C TYR A 11 1.05 46.16 -18.34
N ARG A 12 -0.24 46.30 -18.64
CA ARG A 12 -1.28 46.58 -17.64
C ARG A 12 -1.94 45.25 -17.27
N ASP A 13 -1.73 44.84 -16.03
CA ASP A 13 -2.51 43.83 -15.35
C ASP A 13 -3.99 44.15 -15.48
N ARG A 14 -4.74 43.25 -16.13
CA ARG A 14 -6.20 43.30 -16.16
C ARG A 14 -6.71 41.96 -15.64
N GLU A 15 -6.94 41.93 -14.34
CA GLU A 15 -7.61 40.85 -13.63
C GLU A 15 -8.98 40.60 -14.30
N GLY A 16 -9.12 39.44 -14.94
CA GLY A 16 -10.40 38.95 -15.42
C GLY A 16 -11.28 38.49 -14.25
N PRO A 17 -12.62 38.46 -14.41
CA PRO A 17 -13.52 38.08 -13.33
C PRO A 17 -13.29 36.62 -12.91
N PRO A 18 -13.44 36.29 -11.61
CA PRO A 18 -13.18 34.95 -11.11
C PRO A 18 -14.20 33.96 -11.68
N MET A 19 -13.73 32.82 -12.15
CA MET A 19 -14.59 31.75 -12.66
C MET A 19 -15.53 31.23 -11.54
N PRO A 20 -16.78 30.87 -11.87
CA PRO A 20 -17.69 30.30 -10.89
C PRO A 20 -17.15 28.95 -10.42
N ARG A 21 -17.01 28.82 -9.10
CA ARG A 21 -16.57 27.59 -8.44
C ARG A 21 -17.64 26.53 -8.67
N VAL A 22 -17.44 25.67 -9.68
CA VAL A 22 -18.21 24.43 -9.82
C VAL A 22 -17.94 23.63 -8.56
N SER A 23 -18.93 23.59 -7.65
CA SER A 23 -18.96 22.67 -6.54
C SER A 23 -19.12 21.27 -7.10
N GLN A 24 -17.99 20.67 -7.48
CA GLN A 24 -17.91 19.23 -7.66
C GLN A 24 -18.32 18.59 -6.33
N PRO A 25 -19.21 17.58 -6.33
CA PRO A 25 -19.52 16.87 -5.11
C PRO A 25 -18.20 16.26 -4.58
N MET A 26 -17.84 16.62 -3.35
CA MET A 26 -16.75 15.97 -2.62
C MET A 26 -17.14 14.51 -2.45
N GLY A 27 -16.68 13.66 -3.38
CA GLY A 27 -16.64 12.22 -3.16
C GLY A 27 -15.78 11.91 -1.94
N PRO A 28 -15.96 10.74 -1.31
CA PRO A 28 -15.23 10.41 -0.10
C PRO A 28 -13.73 10.53 -0.34
N SER A 29 -13.04 11.22 0.58
CA SER A 29 -11.60 11.20 0.75
C SER A 29 -11.15 9.76 1.00
N SER A 30 -10.98 8.96 -0.06
CA SER A 30 -10.90 7.50 0.02
C SER A 30 -9.91 6.92 -1.00
N THR A 31 -8.77 7.58 -1.21
CA THR A 31 -7.65 7.00 -1.97
C THR A 31 -6.93 5.89 -1.19
N GLU A 32 -6.97 5.92 0.15
CA GLU A 32 -6.32 4.91 0.99
C GLU A 32 -7.11 3.59 1.04
N GLU A 33 -8.44 3.65 1.17
CA GLU A 33 -9.30 2.45 1.16
C GLU A 33 -9.25 1.70 -0.18
N ALA A 34 -9.16 2.41 -1.30
CA ALA A 34 -9.25 1.79 -2.63
C ALA A 34 -8.05 0.91 -3.02
N ALA A 35 -6.85 1.15 -2.47
CA ALA A 35 -5.64 0.44 -2.89
C ALA A 35 -5.36 -0.86 -2.13
N PHE A 36 -5.89 -0.99 -0.90
CA PHE A 36 -5.79 -2.23 -0.12
C PHE A 36 -7.04 -3.13 -0.24
N ALA A 37 -8.19 -2.59 -0.62
CA ALA A 37 -9.48 -3.29 -0.60
C ALA A 37 -9.64 -4.47 -1.58
N CYS A 38 -8.67 -4.74 -2.46
CA CYS A 38 -8.80 -5.78 -3.49
C CYS A 38 -7.79 -6.93 -3.39
N TRP A 39 -6.98 -7.01 -2.33
CA TRP A 39 -6.08 -8.14 -2.18
C TRP A 39 -6.82 -9.39 -1.68
N GLU A 40 -6.56 -10.53 -2.35
CA GLU A 40 -7.04 -11.84 -1.91
C GLU A 40 -5.92 -12.88 -2.03
N PRO A 41 -5.76 -13.79 -1.04
CA PRO A 41 -4.78 -14.86 -1.13
C PRO A 41 -5.23 -15.98 -2.09
N SER A 42 -4.33 -16.91 -2.37
CA SER A 42 -4.64 -18.08 -3.21
C SER A 42 -5.79 -18.93 -2.62
N GLN A 43 -6.46 -19.71 -3.47
CA GLN A 43 -7.55 -20.59 -3.03
C GLN A 43 -7.11 -21.57 -1.94
N ARG A 44 -5.88 -22.07 -2.01
CA ARG A 44 -5.29 -22.99 -1.02
C ARG A 44 -5.30 -22.40 0.40
N VAL A 45 -5.10 -21.09 0.51
CA VAL A 45 -5.10 -20.37 1.79
C VAL A 45 -6.54 -20.10 2.25
N LYS A 46 -7.46 -19.82 1.32
CA LYS A 46 -8.88 -19.62 1.62
C LYS A 46 -9.57 -20.90 2.13
N ASP A 47 -9.10 -22.05 1.67
CA ASP A 47 -9.65 -23.36 2.05
C ASP A 47 -9.12 -23.88 3.41
N LEU A 48 -8.22 -23.15 4.08
CA LEU A 48 -7.69 -23.55 5.38
C LEU A 48 -8.75 -23.47 6.47
N THR A 49 -8.84 -24.52 7.30
CA THR A 49 -9.73 -24.51 8.47
C THR A 49 -9.10 -23.74 9.64
N ASP A 50 -9.93 -23.31 10.59
CA ASP A 50 -9.47 -22.62 11.79
C ASP A 50 -8.47 -23.46 12.61
N GLU A 51 -8.63 -24.79 12.63
CA GLU A 51 -7.69 -25.72 13.26
C GLU A 51 -6.34 -25.71 12.55
N GLN A 52 -6.33 -25.78 11.21
CA GLN A 52 -5.10 -25.73 10.43
C GLN A 52 -4.39 -24.38 10.61
N ILE A 53 -5.14 -23.29 10.64
CA ILE A 53 -4.58 -21.94 10.90
C ILE A 53 -3.93 -21.89 12.29
N LYS A 54 -4.59 -22.44 13.31
CA LYS A 54 -4.02 -22.52 14.67
C LYS A 54 -2.76 -23.38 14.69
N GLU A 55 -2.76 -24.54 14.04
CA GLU A 55 -1.60 -25.41 13.94
C GLU A 55 -0.41 -24.72 13.27
N ILE A 56 -0.64 -24.00 12.16
CA ILE A 56 0.41 -23.23 11.48
C ILE A 56 0.95 -22.14 12.41
N ARG A 57 0.08 -21.38 13.09
CA ARG A 57 0.50 -20.35 14.06
C ARG A 57 1.33 -20.94 15.20
N THR A 58 0.90 -22.07 15.77
CA THR A 58 1.65 -22.78 16.81
C THR A 58 3.02 -23.25 16.30
N ARG A 59 3.08 -23.86 15.12
CA ARG A 59 4.34 -24.35 14.53
C ARG A 59 5.32 -23.22 14.22
N LEU A 60 4.81 -22.04 13.86
CA LEU A 60 5.61 -20.85 13.59
C LEU A 60 5.89 -19.99 14.83
N ASN A 61 5.44 -20.42 16.02
CA ASN A 61 5.53 -19.66 17.27
C ASN A 61 4.93 -18.25 17.17
N LEU A 62 3.77 -18.13 16.52
CA LEU A 62 3.04 -16.87 16.34
C LEU A 62 1.95 -16.71 17.38
N THR A 63 1.96 -15.57 18.06
CA THR A 63 0.88 -15.13 18.95
C THR A 63 0.16 -13.96 18.29
N ILE A 64 -1.16 -14.08 18.12
CA ILE A 64 -2.00 -13.08 17.48
C ILE A 64 -3.00 -12.55 18.48
N GLU A 65 -2.94 -11.24 18.72
CA GLU A 65 -3.90 -10.50 19.54
C GLU A 65 -4.68 -9.57 18.62
N THR A 66 -6.00 -9.59 18.73
CA THR A 66 -6.91 -8.71 18.00
C THR A 66 -7.86 -8.05 18.98
N GLU A 67 -8.35 -6.85 18.67
CA GLU A 67 -9.33 -6.20 19.54
C GLU A 67 -10.68 -6.94 19.51
N LYS A 68 -11.44 -6.83 20.61
CA LYS A 68 -12.74 -7.49 20.72
C LYS A 68 -13.73 -6.87 19.73
N GLY A 69 -14.17 -7.67 18.75
CA GLY A 69 -15.19 -7.27 17.78
C GLY A 69 -14.64 -6.90 16.40
N GLU A 70 -13.31 -6.92 16.21
CA GLU A 70 -12.71 -6.75 14.89
C GLU A 70 -12.76 -8.06 14.07
N PRO A 71 -12.79 -7.96 12.72
CA PRO A 71 -12.77 -9.13 11.86
C PRO A 71 -11.50 -9.96 12.10
N SER A 72 -11.54 -11.28 11.90
CA SER A 72 -10.40 -12.15 12.18
C SER A 72 -9.16 -11.77 11.34
N CYS A 73 -7.98 -11.84 11.94
CA CYS A 73 -6.70 -11.62 11.25
C CYS A 73 -6.50 -12.71 10.17
N PRO A 74 -6.07 -12.35 8.94
CA PRO A 74 -5.82 -13.32 7.88
C PRO A 74 -4.95 -14.51 8.31
N PRO A 75 -5.12 -15.68 7.68
CA PRO A 75 -4.26 -16.84 7.94
C PRO A 75 -2.79 -16.53 7.62
N PRO A 76 -1.84 -17.11 8.36
CA PRO A 76 -0.43 -17.04 7.99
C PRO A 76 -0.20 -17.77 6.66
N ILE A 77 0.60 -17.18 5.77
CA ILE A 77 0.91 -17.73 4.45
C ILE A 77 2.40 -18.10 4.38
N GLU A 78 2.68 -19.37 4.09
CA GLU A 78 4.05 -19.92 4.11
C GLU A 78 4.74 -19.99 2.73
N SER A 79 4.09 -19.46 1.68
CA SER A 79 4.64 -19.35 0.33
C SER A 79 4.35 -17.97 -0.25
N PHE A 80 5.33 -17.32 -0.84
CA PHE A 80 5.12 -16.02 -1.50
C PHE A 80 4.14 -16.14 -2.69
N GLU A 81 4.12 -17.27 -3.38
CA GLU A 81 3.15 -17.58 -4.44
C GLU A 81 1.70 -17.58 -3.94
N ASP A 82 1.48 -18.10 -2.73
CA ASP A 82 0.15 -18.19 -2.14
C ASP A 82 -0.35 -16.80 -1.65
N MET A 83 0.53 -15.80 -1.55
CA MET A 83 0.21 -14.41 -1.24
C MET A 83 -0.31 -13.60 -2.44
N GLN A 84 -0.28 -14.14 -3.67
CA GLN A 84 -0.82 -13.48 -4.86
C GLN A 84 -0.28 -12.04 -5.10
N LEU A 85 1.04 -11.86 -4.90
CA LEU A 85 1.74 -10.61 -5.18
C LEU A 85 1.87 -10.37 -6.70
N SER A 86 2.13 -9.12 -7.10
CA SER A 86 2.36 -8.78 -8.50
C SER A 86 3.57 -9.53 -9.08
N ARG A 87 3.58 -9.73 -10.40
CA ARG A 87 4.64 -10.46 -11.10
C ARG A 87 6.03 -9.86 -10.87
N ASP A 88 6.11 -8.53 -10.80
CA ASP A 88 7.37 -7.81 -10.61
C ASP A 88 7.92 -8.05 -9.20
N ILE A 89 7.08 -7.97 -8.17
CA ILE A 89 7.46 -8.29 -6.79
C ILE A 89 7.92 -9.75 -6.67
N MET A 90 7.19 -10.69 -7.30
CA MET A 90 7.56 -12.10 -7.30
C MET A 90 8.88 -12.37 -8.01
N MET A 91 9.19 -11.62 -9.08
CA MET A 91 10.48 -11.70 -9.77
C MET A 91 11.62 -11.23 -8.86
N ASP A 92 11.43 -10.11 -8.14
CA ASP A 92 12.42 -9.57 -7.22
C ASP A 92 12.65 -10.51 -6.03
N ILE A 93 11.60 -11.11 -5.46
CA ILE A 93 11.69 -12.13 -4.40
C ILE A 93 12.58 -13.29 -4.86
N ARG A 94 12.39 -13.78 -6.08
CA ARG A 94 13.19 -14.87 -6.65
C ARG A 94 14.63 -14.46 -6.94
N LEU A 95 14.84 -13.24 -7.44
CA LEU A 95 16.17 -12.70 -7.71
C LEU A 95 17.01 -12.57 -6.44
N HIS A 96 16.37 -12.23 -5.32
CA HIS A 96 17.01 -12.15 -4.00
C HIS A 96 17.03 -13.50 -3.26
N GLU A 97 16.68 -14.59 -3.93
CA GLU A 97 16.71 -15.97 -3.40
C GLU A 97 15.84 -16.17 -2.14
N TYR A 98 14.79 -15.35 -1.97
CA TYR A 98 13.81 -15.57 -0.92
C TYR A 98 12.92 -16.76 -1.28
N THR A 99 13.19 -17.89 -0.61
CA THR A 99 12.49 -19.15 -0.86
C THR A 99 11.16 -19.25 -0.11
N LYS A 100 11.14 -18.84 1.16
CA LYS A 100 9.96 -18.86 2.02
C LYS A 100 9.93 -17.65 2.94
N PRO A 101 8.75 -17.12 3.27
CA PRO A 101 8.62 -16.06 4.26
C PRO A 101 9.07 -16.55 5.64
N THR A 102 9.71 -15.67 6.41
CA THR A 102 9.98 -15.91 7.83
C THR A 102 8.67 -15.92 8.64
N PRO A 103 8.64 -16.43 9.88
CA PRO A 103 7.41 -16.47 10.67
C PRO A 103 6.70 -15.10 10.78
N ILE A 104 7.46 -14.03 11.03
CA ILE A 104 6.89 -12.68 11.13
C ILE A 104 6.38 -12.19 9.76
N GLN A 105 7.04 -12.52 8.65
CA GLN A 105 6.59 -12.20 7.31
C GLN A 105 5.31 -12.96 6.93
N ALA A 106 5.25 -14.26 7.25
CA ALA A 106 4.15 -15.14 6.91
C ALA A 106 2.82 -14.63 7.46
N GLN A 107 2.83 -13.96 8.61
CA GLN A 107 1.64 -13.37 9.19
C GLN A 107 1.50 -11.87 8.91
N ALA A 108 2.57 -11.08 8.99
CA ALA A 108 2.46 -9.63 8.84
C ALA A 108 2.15 -9.20 7.40
N ILE A 109 2.73 -9.87 6.40
CA ILE A 109 2.49 -9.53 4.98
C ILE A 109 1.01 -9.67 4.61
N PRO A 110 0.34 -10.83 4.79
CA PRO A 110 -1.08 -10.95 4.43
C PRO A 110 -1.98 -10.02 5.24
N THR A 111 -1.66 -9.79 6.52
CA THR A 111 -2.42 -8.83 7.33
C THR A 111 -2.27 -7.40 6.80
N ALA A 112 -1.07 -6.99 6.37
CA ALA A 112 -0.82 -5.65 5.84
C ALA A 112 -1.42 -5.47 4.45
N LEU A 113 -1.33 -6.51 3.60
CA LEU A 113 -1.98 -6.52 2.28
C LEU A 113 -3.51 -6.41 2.39
N SER A 114 -4.10 -6.91 3.48
CA SER A 114 -5.53 -6.75 3.76
C SER A 114 -5.92 -5.33 4.23
N GLY A 115 -4.97 -4.39 4.27
CA GLY A 115 -5.21 -2.99 4.64
C GLY A 115 -5.40 -2.77 6.14
N ARG A 116 -4.85 -3.64 6.98
CA ARG A 116 -4.96 -3.54 8.44
C ARG A 116 -3.70 -2.98 9.07
N ASP A 117 -3.90 -2.23 10.15
CA ASP A 117 -2.82 -1.80 11.03
C ASP A 117 -2.28 -2.97 11.85
N ILE A 118 -0.97 -3.02 12.02
CA ILE A 118 -0.27 -4.13 12.69
C ILE A 118 0.85 -3.58 13.57
N LEU A 119 0.94 -4.12 14.78
CA LEU A 119 2.13 -4.04 15.62
C LEU A 119 2.85 -5.39 15.62
N GLY A 120 4.00 -5.46 14.95
CA GLY A 120 4.78 -6.69 14.80
C GLY A 120 6.01 -6.75 15.71
N CYS A 121 6.02 -7.69 16.65
CA CYS A 121 7.17 -7.96 17.53
C CYS A 121 7.89 -9.25 17.12
N ALA A 122 9.17 -9.16 16.76
CA ALA A 122 10.02 -10.30 16.44
C ALA A 122 11.51 -9.97 16.71
N GLU A 123 12.36 -10.98 16.82
CA GLU A 123 13.80 -10.82 17.07
C GLU A 123 14.54 -10.03 15.97
N THR A 124 15.75 -9.54 16.25
CA THR A 124 16.59 -8.91 15.22
C THR A 124 16.99 -9.94 14.17
N GLY A 125 17.10 -9.54 12.90
CA GLY A 125 17.40 -10.46 11.80
C GLY A 125 16.22 -11.33 11.32
N SER A 126 15.04 -11.28 11.96
CA SER A 126 13.84 -12.03 11.54
C SER A 126 13.18 -11.56 10.24
N GLY A 127 13.71 -10.52 9.59
CA GLY A 127 13.20 -10.03 8.30
C GLY A 127 12.01 -9.06 8.38
N LYS A 128 11.79 -8.41 9.53
CA LYS A 128 10.72 -7.39 9.73
C LYS A 128 10.70 -6.28 8.67
N THR A 129 11.88 -5.86 8.19
CA THR A 129 11.97 -4.85 7.12
C THR A 129 11.21 -5.29 5.89
N ALA A 130 11.45 -6.51 5.39
CA ALA A 130 10.72 -7.05 4.25
C ALA A 130 9.23 -7.27 4.56
N SER A 131 8.87 -7.63 5.81
CA SER A 131 7.47 -7.74 6.24
C SER A 131 6.67 -6.46 6.02
N PHE A 132 7.33 -5.29 6.10
CA PHE A 132 6.70 -3.99 5.89
C PHE A 132 6.91 -3.46 4.46
N SER A 133 8.11 -3.61 3.90
CA SER A 133 8.43 -3.08 2.57
C SER A 133 7.67 -3.79 1.45
N ILE A 134 7.45 -5.10 1.53
CA ILE A 134 6.69 -5.85 0.50
C ILE A 134 5.26 -5.32 0.35
N PRO A 135 4.43 -5.25 1.42
CA PRO A 135 3.08 -4.71 1.30
C PRO A 135 3.07 -3.22 0.93
N MET A 136 4.07 -2.43 1.37
CA MET A 136 4.21 -1.04 0.94
C MET A 136 4.45 -0.92 -0.57
N ILE A 137 5.36 -1.71 -1.13
CA ILE A 137 5.65 -1.71 -2.57
C ILE A 137 4.41 -2.14 -3.36
N ALA A 138 3.71 -3.17 -2.87
CA ALA A 138 2.45 -3.62 -3.47
C ALA A 138 1.39 -2.50 -3.45
N HIS A 139 1.26 -1.79 -2.33
CA HIS A 139 0.35 -0.65 -2.21
C HIS A 139 0.69 0.47 -3.20
N CYS A 140 1.95 0.93 -3.22
CA CYS A 140 2.40 1.98 -4.12
C CYS A 140 2.23 1.60 -5.60
N SER A 141 2.41 0.33 -5.94
CA SER A 141 2.25 -0.17 -7.32
C SER A 141 0.79 -0.14 -7.80
N ASN A 142 -0.17 -0.19 -6.88
CA ASN A 142 -1.60 -0.14 -7.18
C ASN A 142 -2.16 1.29 -7.20
N GLN A 143 -1.37 2.30 -6.85
CA GLN A 143 -1.78 3.70 -6.86
C GLN A 143 -1.62 4.32 -8.27
N PRO A 144 -2.43 5.34 -8.62
CA PRO A 144 -2.22 6.12 -9.83
C PRO A 144 -0.84 6.79 -9.86
N PRO A 145 -0.28 7.06 -11.05
CA PRO A 145 1.00 7.76 -11.17
C PRO A 145 0.99 9.13 -10.48
N LEU A 146 2.05 9.42 -9.74
CA LEU A 146 2.25 10.71 -9.09
C LEU A 146 2.26 11.85 -10.10
N LYS A 147 1.55 12.94 -9.78
CA LYS A 147 1.62 14.20 -10.50
C LYS A 147 2.67 15.10 -9.87
N ARG A 148 3.16 16.08 -10.65
CA ARG A 148 4.05 17.11 -10.10
C ARG A 148 3.33 17.86 -8.98
N GLY A 149 3.88 17.76 -7.76
CA GLY A 149 3.34 18.42 -6.57
C GLY A 149 2.70 17.47 -5.55
N ASP A 150 2.52 16.19 -5.87
CA ASP A 150 2.01 15.20 -4.92
C ASP A 150 3.07 14.82 -3.87
N GLY A 151 2.64 14.60 -2.63
CA GLY A 151 3.48 14.11 -1.53
C GLY A 151 3.79 12.61 -1.63
N PRO A 152 4.70 12.07 -0.79
CA PRO A 152 5.00 10.64 -0.80
C PRO A 152 3.80 9.81 -0.36
N PHE A 153 3.54 8.68 -1.04
CA PHE A 153 2.46 7.74 -0.69
C PHE A 153 2.76 6.89 0.55
N ALA A 154 4.02 6.72 0.92
CA ALA A 154 4.46 5.96 2.06
C ALA A 154 5.73 6.60 2.66
N VAL A 155 5.85 6.59 3.99
CA VAL A 155 6.95 7.19 4.77
C VAL A 155 7.50 6.18 5.76
#